data_AF-A0A392PCI3-F1
#
_entry.id   AF-A0A392PCI3-F1
#
_cell.length_a   1.000
_cell.length_b   1.000
_cell.length_c   1.000
_cell.angle_alpha   90.00
_cell.angle_beta   90.00
_cell.angle_gamma   90.00
#
_symmetry.space_group_name_H-M   'P 1'
#
loop_
_entity.id
_entity.type
_entity.pdbx_description
1 polymer ?
#
loop_
_entity_poly.entity_id
_entity_poly.type
_entity_poly.pdbx_seq_one_letter_code
_entity_poly.pdbx_strand_id
1 'polypeptide(L)' 'MSSCKLFAGTPADCTSLGLSKSLFPTVADLVVSGINMGNNCGYHIVYSGTVAGAREAFFHDIPSISISYD' A
#
# COMPACT_ATOMS: atom_id res chain seq x y z
N MET A 1 5.33 10.97 -15.54
CA MET A 1 5.03 9.56 -15.87
C MET A 1 4.11 9.03 -14.79
N SER A 2 2.83 8.81 -15.09
CA SER A 2 1.89 8.21 -14.14
C SER A 2 1.43 6.90 -14.76
N SER A 3 1.97 5.78 -14.28
CA SER A 3 1.59 4.44 -14.71
C SER A 3 0.72 3.78 -13.65
N CYS A 4 -0.50 3.38 -14.00
CA CYS A 4 -1.46 2.73 -13.11
C CYS A 4 -1.70 1.29 -13.58
N LYS A 5 -1.82 0.35 -12.64
CA LYS A 5 -2.18 -1.04 -12.91
C LYS A 5 -3.23 -1.52 -11.93
N LEU A 6 -4.17 -2.32 -12.43
CA LEU A 6 -5.20 -2.99 -11.65
C LEU A 6 -4.77 -4.43 -11.39
N PHE A 7 -5.02 -4.91 -10.17
CA PHE A 7 -4.69 -6.26 -9.76
C PHE A 7 -5.84 -6.84 -8.95
N ALA A 8 -6.22 -8.09 -9.24
CA ALA A 8 -7.27 -8.81 -8.51
C ALA A 8 -6.65 -9.55 -7.32
N GLY A 9 -6.28 -8.79 -6.28
CA GLY A 9 -5.69 -9.31 -5.05
C GLY A 9 -5.96 -8.40 -3.86
N THR A 10 -5.34 -8.69 -2.72
CA THR A 10 -5.45 -7.83 -1.53
C THR A 10 -4.55 -6.59 -1.67
N PRO A 11 -4.77 -5.52 -0.88
CA PRO A 11 -3.88 -4.37 -0.88
C PRO A 11 -2.41 -4.71 -0.57
N ALA A 12 -2.14 -5.75 0.22
CA ALA A 12 -0.78 -6.23 0.46
C ALA A 12 -0.19 -6.83 -0.83
N ASP A 13 -0.92 -7.73 -1.52
CA ASP A 13 -0.46 -8.33 -2.78
C ASP A 13 -0.17 -7.26 -3.86
N CYS A 14 -1.03 -6.23 -3.93
CA CYS A 14 -0.83 -5.09 -4.82
C CYS A 14 0.50 -4.36 -4.54
N THR A 15 0.83 -4.15 -3.26
CA THR A 15 2.09 -3.53 -2.84
C THR A 15 3.28 -4.44 -3.18
N SER A 16 3.26 -5.72 -2.78
CA SER A 16 4.39 -6.64 -3.04
C SER A 16 4.67 -6.76 -4.54
N LEU A 17 3.61 -6.85 -5.36
CA LEU A 17 3.74 -6.94 -6.80
C LEU A 17 4.25 -5.62 -7.42
N GLY A 18 3.82 -4.47 -6.90
CA GLY A 18 4.35 -3.17 -7.28
C GLY A 18 5.85 -3.03 -7.00
N LEU A 19 6.33 -3.57 -5.87
CA LEU A 19 7.73 -3.54 -5.46
C LEU A 19 8.61 -4.62 -6.12
N SER A 20 8.01 -5.71 -6.61
CA SER A 20 8.70 -6.86 -7.21
C SER A 20 9.53 -6.57 -8.49
N LYS A 21 9.49 -5.34 -9.01
CA LYS A 21 10.02 -4.91 -10.32
C LYS A 21 9.38 -5.59 -11.54
N SER A 22 8.46 -6.54 -11.35
CA SER A 22 7.74 -7.18 -12.46
C SER A 22 6.77 -6.21 -13.13
N LEU A 23 6.24 -5.24 -12.38
CA LEU A 23 5.28 -4.27 -12.91
C LEU A 23 5.93 -2.95 -13.32
N PHE A 24 6.92 -2.50 -12.55
CA PHE A 24 7.57 -1.21 -12.76
C PHE A 24 9.09 -1.42 -12.76
N PRO A 25 9.83 -0.79 -13.69
CA PRO A 25 11.28 -0.98 -13.80
C PRO A 25 12.06 -0.34 -12.63
N THR A 26 11.44 0.62 -11.93
CA THR A 26 12.03 1.36 -10.81
C THR A 26 11.46 0.88 -9.48
N VAL A 27 12.28 0.91 -8.42
CA VAL A 27 11.82 0.70 -7.04
C VAL A 27 11.15 1.99 -6.56
N ALA A 28 10.10 1.86 -5.75
CA ALA A 28 9.44 3.02 -5.16
C ALA A 28 10.25 3.57 -3.98
N ASP A 29 10.44 4.89 -3.92
CA ASP A 29 11.07 5.56 -2.78
C ASP A 29 10.11 5.74 -1.59
N LEU A 30 8.80 5.69 -1.85
CA LEU A 30 7.73 5.85 -0.88
C LEU A 30 6.49 5.11 -1.37
N VAL A 31 5.79 4.41 -0.47
CA VAL A 31 4.48 3.81 -0.74
C VAL A 31 3.40 4.56 0.03
N VAL A 32 2.36 5.02 -0.68
CA VAL A 32 1.18 5.65 -0.10
C VAL A 32 -0.03 4.76 -0.35
N SER A 33 -0.67 4.30 0.73
CA SER A 33 -1.90 3.50 0.68
C SER A 33 -3.07 4.36 1.15
N GLY A 34 -4.04 4.61 0.26
CA GLY A 34 -5.18 5.48 0.55
C GLY A 34 -5.72 6.24 -0.67
N ILE A 35 -6.61 7.22 -0.48
CA ILE A 35 -7.18 7.65 0.80
C ILE A 35 -8.42 6.81 1.13
N ASN A 36 -8.43 6.14 2.29
CA ASN A 36 -9.57 5.36 2.73
C ASN A 36 -10.70 6.24 3.27
N MET A 37 -11.94 5.92 2.90
CA MET A 37 -13.15 6.49 3.52
C MET A 37 -13.46 5.70 4.79
N GLY A 38 -13.42 6.37 5.94
CA GLY A 38 -13.55 5.77 7.25
C GLY A 38 -12.20 5.60 7.97
N ASN A 39 -12.23 5.82 9.28
CA ASN A 39 -11.03 5.90 10.10
C ASN A 39 -10.38 4.53 10.39
N ASN A 40 -9.05 4.49 10.30
CA ASN A 40 -8.21 3.33 10.62
C ASN A 40 -7.41 3.57 11.90
N CYS A 41 -8.08 3.85 13.02
CA CYS A 41 -7.45 4.10 14.32
C CYS A 41 -7.62 2.95 15.33
N GLY A 42 -6.69 2.86 16.29
CA GLY A 42 -6.73 1.85 17.34
C GLY A 42 -6.68 0.43 16.78
N TYR A 43 -7.61 -0.42 17.20
CA TYR A 43 -7.67 -1.82 16.75
C TYR A 43 -8.01 -1.99 15.26
N HIS A 44 -8.59 -0.97 14.63
CA HIS A 44 -8.97 -1.02 13.22
C HIS A 44 -7.75 -1.17 12.30
N ILE A 45 -6.58 -0.74 12.78
CA ILE A 45 -5.29 -0.88 12.10
C ILE A 45 -4.97 -2.35 11.79
N VAL A 46 -5.39 -3.29 12.64
CA VAL A 46 -4.97 -4.71 12.55
C VAL A 46 -5.56 -5.40 11.32
N TYR A 47 -6.81 -5.09 10.98
CA TYR A 47 -7.56 -5.71 9.87
C TYR A 47 -7.79 -4.78 8.68
N SER A 48 -7.30 -3.53 8.74
CA SER A 48 -7.43 -2.56 7.65
C SER A 48 -6.60 -2.95 6.44
N GLY A 49 -7.25 -3.07 5.28
CA GLY A 49 -6.56 -3.27 4.00
C GLY A 49 -5.67 -2.08 3.62
N THR A 50 -6.06 -0.85 3.94
CA THR A 50 -5.25 0.35 3.68
C THR A 50 -3.94 0.29 4.45
N VAL A 51 -4.01 -0.02 5.74
CA VAL A 51 -2.82 -0.20 6.58
C VAL A 51 -2.01 -1.40 6.09
N ALA A 52 -2.64 -2.51 5.72
CA ALA A 52 -1.95 -3.70 5.22
C ALA A 52 -1.08 -3.40 3.99
N GLY A 53 -1.56 -2.58 3.06
CA GLY A 53 -0.79 -2.16 1.89
C GLY A 53 0.46 -1.34 2.24
N ALA A 54 0.37 -0.42 3.21
CA ALA A 54 1.53 0.33 3.69
C ALA A 54 2.49 -0.57 4.51
N ARG A 55 1.95 -1.43 5.38
CA ARG A 55 2.72 -2.37 6.19
C ARG A 55 3.52 -3.35 5.34
N GLU A 56 2.96 -3.81 4.23
CA GLU A 56 3.69 -4.65 3.30
C GLU A 56 4.93 -3.94 2.75
N ALA A 57 4.81 -2.68 2.32
CA ALA A 57 5.96 -1.90 1.87
C ALA A 57 7.02 -1.72 2.96
N PHE A 58 6.57 -1.51 4.21
CA PHE A 58 7.47 -1.46 5.37
C PHE A 58 8.25 -2.77 5.56
N PHE A 59 7.64 -3.95 5.33
CA PHE A 59 8.35 -5.23 5.38
C PHE A 59 9.39 -5.42 4.26
N HIS A 60 9.27 -4.66 3.16
CA HIS A 60 10.28 -4.60 2.08
C HIS A 60 11.28 -3.45 2.28
N ASP A 61 11.41 -2.91 3.50
CA ASP A 61 12.29 -1.79 3.86
C ASP A 61 12.02 -0.49 3.07
N ILE A 62 10.79 -0.30 2.57
CA ILE A 62 10.38 0.92 1.88
C ILE A 62 9.58 1.82 2.83
N PRO A 63 9.93 3.12 2.95
CA PRO A 63 9.11 4.09 3.66
C PRO A 63 7.66 4.05 3.20
N SER A 64 6.71 4.08 4.12
CA SER A 64 5.29 3.92 3.78
C SER A 64 4.35 4.73 4.67
N ILE A 65 3.24 5.16 4.08
CA ILE A 65 2.21 5.96 4.75
C ILE A 65 0.83 5.40 4.40
N SER A 66 -0.03 5.24 5.40
CA SER A 66 -1.45 4.95 5.24
C SER A 66 -2.27 6.21 5.55
N ILE A 67 -3.16 6.62 4.66
CA ILE A 67 -3.98 7.84 4.81
C ILE A 67 -5.47 7.46 4.78
N SER A 68 -6.23 8.02 5.72
CA SER A 68 -7.67 7.79 5.85
C SER A 68 -8.36 9.07 6.32
N TYR A 69 -9.62 9.27 5.94
CA TYR A 69 -10.44 10.41 6.37
C TYR A 69 -11.79 9.93 6.91
N ASP A 70 -12.42 10.80 7.70
CA ASP A 70 -13.80 10.64 8.19
C ASP A 70 -14.73 11.62 7.45
#